data_AF-A0A0Q8UN18-F1
#
_entry.id   AF-A0A0Q8UN18-F1
#
_cell.length_a   1.000
_cell.length_b   1.000
_cell.length_c   1.000
_cell.angle_alpha   90.00
_cell.angle_beta   90.00
_cell.angle_gamma   90.00
#
_symmetry.space_group_name_H-M   'P 1'
#
loop_
_entity.id
_entity.type
_entity.pdbx_description
1 polymer ?
#
loop_
_entity_poly.entity_id
_entity_poly.type
_entity_poly.pdbx_seq_one_letter_code
_entity_poly.pdbx_strand_id
1 'polypeptide(L)'
;MWIDVSTVVRALGLAALLTIVPVGIGVTVAGDRTPDREKASYDALDLADFDTTTAVVQRAPFCDLVPDEAVKAALGTEAKVTAYGNGEKSGALPGGDVAHEYGCIYAGEDTEARAWVFAPPVAAARASALVEAATAGKGCTAPAGAPAYGTPSTALVCITGDQRTISYRGLFGDAWLACTLTVGVAADQADQVSRAGRWCVAVAEAASVQPS
;
A
#
# COMPACT_ATOMS: atom_id res chain seq x y z
N MET A 1 40.73 39.97 32.03
CA MET A 1 39.47 39.22 32.27
C MET A 1 39.77 37.76 31.96
N TRP A 2 40.13 36.98 32.98
CA TRP A 2 40.54 35.58 32.82
C TRP A 2 39.30 34.71 33.02
N ILE A 3 38.88 33.98 31.98
CA ILE A 3 37.81 33.00 32.10
C ILE A 3 38.42 31.79 32.80
N ASP A 4 37.95 31.50 34.00
CA ASP A 4 38.36 30.34 34.79
C ASP A 4 38.02 29.05 34.01
N VAL A 5 39.06 28.33 33.58
CA VAL A 5 38.93 27.08 32.79
C VAL A 5 38.03 26.06 33.50
N SER A 6 38.02 26.09 34.84
CA SER A 6 37.17 25.26 35.70
C SER A 6 35.67 25.53 35.51
N THR A 7 35.29 26.77 35.23
CA THR A 7 33.88 27.17 35.03
C THR A 7 33.36 26.71 33.68
N VAL A 8 34.21 26.75 32.65
CA VAL A 8 33.86 26.30 31.28
C VAL A 8 33.70 24.79 31.22
N VAL A 9 34.58 24.02 31.88
CA VAL A 9 34.49 22.56 31.94
C VAL A 9 33.26 22.10 32.71
N ARG A 10 32.90 22.78 33.81
CA ARG A 10 31.68 22.50 34.57
C ARG A 10 30.41 22.82 33.79
N ALA A 11 30.39 23.93 33.06
CA ALA A 11 29.26 24.31 32.22
C ALA A 11 29.06 23.34 31.04
N LEU A 12 30.14 22.88 30.40
CA LEU A 12 30.09 21.87 29.33
C LEU A 12 29.61 20.50 29.84
N GLY A 13 30.06 20.08 31.03
CA GLY A 13 29.60 18.83 31.66
C GLY A 13 28.10 18.85 31.99
N LEU A 14 27.60 19.96 32.53
CA LEU A 14 26.18 20.16 32.81
C LEU A 14 25.34 20.20 31.54
N ALA A 15 25.82 20.86 30.48
CA ALA A 15 25.13 20.91 29.19
C ALA A 15 25.08 19.54 28.50
N ALA A 16 26.14 18.74 28.58
CA ALA A 16 26.15 17.37 28.06
C ALA A 16 25.20 16.45 28.84
N LEU A 17 25.13 16.58 30.16
CA LEU A 17 24.18 15.80 30.97
C LEU A 17 22.72 16.19 30.67
N LEU A 18 22.46 17.49 30.48
CA LEU A 18 21.13 18.03 30.16
C LEU A 18 20.63 17.62 28.78
N THR A 19 21.50 17.22 27.84
CA THR A 19 21.09 16.68 26.54
C THR A 19 20.99 15.16 26.54
N ILE A 20 21.90 14.46 27.22
CA ILE A 20 21.92 12.98 27.25
C ILE A 20 20.70 12.41 27.99
N VAL A 21 20.29 13.03 29.10
CA VAL A 21 19.17 12.53 29.92
C VAL A 21 17.82 12.58 29.18
N PRO A 22 17.39 13.69 28.56
CA PRO A 22 16.11 13.71 27.83
C PRO A 22 16.15 12.86 26.55
N VAL A 23 17.30 12.72 25.87
CA VAL A 23 17.43 11.80 24.73
C VAL A 23 17.34 10.34 25.20
N GLY A 24 17.99 9.98 26.31
CA GLY A 24 17.90 8.64 26.89
C GLY A 24 16.50 8.29 27.41
N ILE A 25 15.79 9.24 28.02
CA ILE A 25 14.39 9.06 28.44
C ILE A 25 13.47 8.97 27.20
N GLY A 26 13.71 9.79 26.17
CA GLY A 26 12.96 9.73 24.92
C GLY A 26 13.07 8.36 24.23
N VAL A 27 14.27 7.79 24.17
CA VAL A 27 14.52 6.47 23.55
C VAL A 27 13.99 5.31 24.41
N THR A 28 13.98 5.44 25.74
CA THR A 28 13.49 4.38 26.64
C THR A 28 11.97 4.39 26.82
N VAL A 29 11.32 5.55 26.69
CA VAL A 29 9.84 5.68 26.72
C VAL A 29 9.22 5.41 25.35
N ALA A 30 9.92 5.75 24.26
CA ALA A 30 9.61 5.28 22.90
C ALA A 30 10.13 3.85 22.68
N GLY A 31 9.96 2.97 23.66
CA GLY A 31 10.07 1.54 23.40
C GLY A 31 9.14 1.20 22.25
N ASP A 32 9.67 0.46 21.27
CA ASP A 32 9.02 -0.03 20.05
C ASP A 32 7.68 -0.69 20.36
N ARG A 33 6.65 0.11 20.60
CA ARG A 33 5.26 -0.31 20.64
C ARG A 33 4.65 0.07 19.30
N THR A 34 5.20 -0.48 18.21
CA THR A 34 4.37 -0.65 17.02
C THR A 34 3.34 -1.71 17.43
N PRO A 35 2.04 -1.37 17.51
CA PRO A 35 1.02 -2.37 17.83
C PRO A 35 1.14 -3.50 16.80
N ASP A 36 1.18 -4.74 17.26
CA ASP A 36 1.07 -5.88 16.36
C ASP A 36 -0.28 -5.76 15.62
N ARG A 37 -0.19 -5.64 14.29
CA ARG A 37 -1.39 -5.58 13.45
C ARG A 37 -1.83 -7.00 13.16
N GLU A 38 -3.09 -7.28 13.46
CA GLU A 38 -3.70 -8.56 13.12
C GLU A 38 -4.20 -8.54 11.67
N LYS A 39 -4.13 -9.71 11.04
CA LYS A 39 -4.74 -9.94 9.72
C LYS A 39 -6.26 -9.87 9.88
N ALA A 40 -6.92 -9.03 9.08
CA ALA A 40 -8.37 -8.86 9.14
C ALA A 40 -9.09 -10.16 8.74
N SER A 41 -10.33 -10.34 9.21
CA SER A 41 -11.23 -11.35 8.61
C SER A 41 -11.63 -10.91 7.19
N TYR A 42 -11.84 -11.87 6.31
CA TYR A 42 -12.31 -11.59 4.96
C TYR A 42 -13.82 -11.79 4.84
N ASP A 43 -14.57 -10.70 4.73
CA ASP A 43 -16.03 -10.70 4.61
C ASP A 43 -16.54 -10.49 3.18
N ALA A 44 -15.63 -10.48 2.19
CA ALA A 44 -15.95 -10.29 0.78
C ALA A 44 -16.77 -9.00 0.50
N LEU A 45 -16.50 -7.93 1.24
CA LEU A 45 -17.16 -6.64 1.10
C LEU A 45 -16.94 -6.05 -0.31
N ASP A 46 -18.03 -5.67 -0.97
CA ASP A 46 -17.96 -5.02 -2.27
C ASP A 46 -17.38 -3.61 -2.16
N LEU A 47 -16.58 -3.20 -3.14
CA LEU A 47 -15.91 -1.90 -3.10
C LEU A 47 -16.89 -0.71 -3.07
N ALA A 48 -18.10 -0.88 -3.60
CA ALA A 48 -19.14 0.15 -3.53
C ALA A 48 -19.63 0.42 -2.09
N ASP A 49 -19.50 -0.57 -1.21
CA ASP A 49 -19.94 -0.52 0.19
C ASP A 49 -18.77 -0.21 1.15
N PHE A 50 -17.53 -0.17 0.64
CA PHE A 50 -16.35 0.16 1.42
C PHE A 50 -16.15 1.67 1.55
N ASP A 51 -16.11 2.16 2.79
CA ASP A 51 -15.87 3.58 3.07
C ASP A 51 -14.39 3.95 2.93
N THR A 52 -14.01 4.30 1.70
CA THR A 52 -12.65 4.76 1.39
C THR A 52 -12.26 6.08 2.06
N THR A 53 -13.19 6.82 2.66
CA THR A 53 -12.91 8.11 3.31
C THR A 53 -12.41 7.98 4.73
N THR A 54 -12.67 6.84 5.38
CA THR A 54 -12.24 6.54 6.75
C THR A 54 -11.03 5.60 6.79
N ALA A 55 -10.70 4.93 5.67
CA ALA A 55 -9.52 4.08 5.55
C ALA A 55 -8.21 4.90 5.60
N VAL A 56 -7.35 4.58 6.58
CA VAL A 56 -6.05 5.26 6.79
C VAL A 56 -4.91 4.34 6.36
N VAL A 57 -4.64 4.32 5.06
CA VAL A 57 -3.57 3.50 4.46
C VAL A 57 -2.19 3.96 4.93
N GLN A 58 -1.39 3.00 5.39
CA GLN A 58 0.00 3.21 5.78
C GLN A 58 0.94 2.98 4.61
N ARG A 59 1.97 3.83 4.49
CA ARG A 59 3.10 3.62 3.58
C ARG A 59 4.13 2.69 4.22
N ALA A 60 3.74 1.44 4.45
CA ALA A 60 4.53 0.43 5.15
C ALA A 60 4.25 -0.97 4.57
N PRO A 61 5.07 -2.00 4.91
CA PRO A 61 4.75 -3.38 4.57
C PRO A 61 3.35 -3.78 5.07
N PHE A 62 2.58 -4.46 4.22
CA PHE A 62 1.20 -4.88 4.55
C PHE A 62 0.86 -6.29 4.03
N CYS A 63 1.77 -6.93 3.29
CA CYS A 63 1.47 -8.16 2.57
C CYS A 63 1.06 -9.32 3.48
N ASP A 64 1.70 -9.44 4.65
CA ASP A 64 1.37 -10.47 5.66
C ASP A 64 0.01 -10.25 6.33
N LEU A 65 -0.61 -9.07 6.15
CA LEU A 65 -1.92 -8.72 6.68
C LEU A 65 -3.04 -8.97 5.67
N VAL A 66 -2.73 -9.35 4.43
CA VAL A 66 -3.73 -9.72 3.44
C VAL A 66 -4.28 -11.11 3.78
N PRO A 67 -5.62 -11.29 3.89
CA PRO A 67 -6.21 -12.58 4.22
C PRO A 67 -5.99 -13.62 3.12
N ASP A 68 -5.67 -14.86 3.51
CA ASP A 68 -5.39 -15.93 2.55
C ASP A 68 -6.68 -16.31 1.78
N GLU A 69 -7.83 -16.16 2.44
CA GLU A 69 -9.18 -16.31 1.88
C GLU A 69 -9.44 -15.27 0.79
N ALA A 70 -8.96 -14.03 0.95
CA ALA A 70 -9.08 -12.98 -0.05
C ALA A 70 -8.25 -13.31 -1.30
N VAL A 71 -7.03 -13.82 -1.11
CA VAL A 71 -6.17 -14.30 -2.19
C VAL A 71 -6.83 -15.46 -2.93
N LYS A 72 -7.34 -16.45 -2.19
CA LYS A 72 -8.05 -17.61 -2.76
C LYS A 72 -9.32 -17.18 -3.52
N ALA A 73 -10.09 -16.24 -2.99
CA ALA A 73 -11.25 -15.69 -3.68
C ALA A 73 -10.85 -14.93 -4.96
N ALA A 74 -9.75 -14.15 -4.92
CA ALA A 74 -9.25 -13.37 -6.05
C ALA A 74 -8.65 -14.23 -7.17
N LEU A 75 -7.95 -15.33 -6.85
CA LEU A 75 -7.28 -16.19 -7.84
C LEU A 75 -8.08 -17.44 -8.19
N GLY A 76 -8.90 -17.95 -7.26
CA GLY A 76 -9.63 -19.22 -7.39
C GLY A 76 -8.81 -20.40 -6.89
N THR A 77 -7.59 -20.14 -6.42
CA THR A 77 -6.65 -21.09 -5.85
C THR A 77 -5.83 -20.40 -4.76
N GLU A 78 -5.24 -21.20 -3.88
CA GLU A 78 -4.22 -20.72 -2.96
C GLU A 78 -2.96 -20.32 -3.73
N ALA A 79 -2.29 -19.27 -3.27
CA ALA A 79 -1.05 -18.78 -3.84
C ALA A 79 -0.14 -18.25 -2.74
N LYS A 80 1.17 -18.36 -2.96
CA LYS A 80 2.18 -17.81 -2.06
C LYS A 80 2.46 -16.36 -2.43
N VAL A 81 2.70 -15.55 -1.40
CA VAL A 81 3.11 -14.16 -1.57
C VAL A 81 4.56 -14.06 -2.00
N THR A 82 4.83 -13.21 -2.98
CA THR A 82 6.15 -12.63 -3.23
C THR A 82 6.08 -11.17 -2.84
N ALA A 83 6.57 -10.84 -1.63
CA ALA A 83 6.61 -9.48 -1.11
C ALA A 83 7.93 -8.78 -1.47
N TYR A 84 7.89 -7.46 -1.59
CA TYR A 84 9.07 -6.62 -1.73
C TYR A 84 8.84 -5.27 -1.04
N GLY A 85 9.92 -4.69 -0.54
CA GLY A 85 9.92 -3.44 0.21
C GLY A 85 10.65 -2.31 -0.48
N ASN A 86 10.40 -1.08 0.01
CA ASN A 86 11.09 0.11 -0.45
C ASN A 86 12.62 -0.02 -0.30
N GLY A 87 13.35 0.28 -1.37
CA GLY A 87 14.81 0.15 -1.44
C GLY A 87 15.30 -1.24 -1.87
N GLU A 88 14.43 -2.23 -1.99
CA GLU A 88 14.80 -3.58 -2.40
C GLU A 88 14.85 -3.70 -3.93
N LYS A 89 15.81 -4.46 -4.45
CA LYS A 89 15.77 -4.94 -5.82
C LYS A 89 14.88 -6.17 -5.88
N SER A 90 13.92 -6.19 -6.77
CA SER A 90 12.99 -7.32 -6.88
C SER A 90 12.69 -7.68 -8.32
N GLY A 91 12.77 -8.98 -8.65
CA GLY A 91 12.31 -9.50 -9.94
C GLY A 91 10.81 -9.32 -10.18
N ALA A 92 10.05 -8.94 -9.13
CA ALA A 92 8.66 -8.52 -9.22
C ALA A 92 8.48 -7.22 -10.03
N LEU A 93 9.52 -6.38 -10.06
CA LEU A 93 9.51 -5.11 -10.77
C LEU A 93 10.04 -5.29 -12.20
N PRO A 94 9.48 -4.56 -13.19
CA PRO A 94 10.02 -4.54 -14.54
C PRO A 94 11.52 -4.21 -14.52
N GLY A 95 12.35 -5.12 -15.02
CA GLY A 95 13.80 -4.94 -15.08
C GLY A 95 14.56 -5.17 -13.77
N GLY A 96 13.90 -5.56 -12.68
CA GLY A 96 14.58 -5.89 -11.42
C GLY A 96 15.15 -4.69 -10.65
N ASP A 97 14.57 -3.50 -10.86
CA ASP A 97 15.05 -2.24 -10.28
C ASP A 97 14.76 -2.13 -8.77
N VAL A 98 15.26 -1.06 -8.16
CA VAL A 98 15.01 -0.68 -6.77
C VAL A 98 13.57 -0.20 -6.61
N ALA A 99 12.83 -0.83 -5.71
CA ALA A 99 11.47 -0.46 -5.39
C ALA A 99 11.40 0.90 -4.67
N HIS A 100 10.42 1.71 -5.03
CA HIS A 100 10.02 2.92 -4.29
C HIS A 100 8.64 2.75 -3.64
N GLU A 101 8.28 1.50 -3.35
CA GLU A 101 6.98 1.07 -2.89
C GLU A 101 7.10 -0.22 -2.07
N TYR A 102 6.06 -0.51 -1.30
CA TYR A 102 5.87 -1.81 -0.65
C TYR A 102 4.81 -2.57 -1.44
N GLY A 103 5.07 -3.82 -1.82
CA GLY A 103 4.13 -4.55 -2.65
C GLY A 103 4.20 -6.07 -2.52
N CYS A 104 3.13 -6.70 -2.99
CA CYS A 104 2.96 -8.15 -3.06
C CYS A 104 2.48 -8.58 -4.43
N ILE A 105 2.92 -9.77 -4.83
CA ILE A 105 2.42 -10.52 -5.97
C ILE A 105 1.99 -11.91 -5.49
N TYR A 106 0.79 -12.32 -5.90
CA TYR A 106 0.25 -13.65 -5.74
C TYR A 106 -0.04 -14.21 -7.12
N ALA A 107 0.64 -15.29 -7.50
CA ALA A 107 0.51 -15.90 -8.83
C ALA A 107 -0.14 -17.27 -8.74
N GLY A 108 -1.16 -17.50 -9.58
CA GLY A 108 -1.65 -18.82 -9.97
C GLY A 108 -1.08 -19.24 -11.33
N GLU A 109 -1.67 -20.26 -11.96
CA GLU A 109 -1.23 -20.74 -13.29
C GLU A 109 -1.45 -19.68 -14.38
N ASP A 110 -2.69 -19.15 -14.47
CA ASP A 110 -3.09 -18.13 -15.46
C ASP A 110 -3.72 -16.88 -14.80
N THR A 111 -3.53 -16.72 -13.49
CA THR A 111 -4.13 -15.62 -12.71
C THR A 111 -3.07 -14.96 -11.85
N GLU A 112 -3.24 -13.67 -11.61
CA GLU A 112 -2.31 -12.92 -10.78
C GLU A 112 -3.03 -11.79 -10.04
N ALA A 113 -2.75 -11.67 -8.75
CA ALA A 113 -3.21 -10.56 -7.93
C ALA A 113 -1.98 -9.80 -7.43
N ARG A 114 -1.99 -8.48 -7.57
CA ARG A 114 -0.93 -7.62 -7.05
C ARG A 114 -1.51 -6.49 -6.24
N ALA A 115 -0.70 -5.97 -5.33
CA ALA A 115 -0.96 -4.73 -4.64
C ALA A 115 0.35 -4.03 -4.28
N TRP A 116 0.32 -2.70 -4.28
CA TRP A 116 1.47 -1.90 -3.84
C TRP A 116 1.04 -0.51 -3.35
N VAL A 117 1.83 0.03 -2.42
CA VAL A 117 1.68 1.40 -1.91
C VAL A 117 3.00 2.14 -2.05
N PHE A 118 2.97 3.36 -2.59
CA PHE A 118 4.18 4.19 -2.67
C PHE A 118 4.74 4.46 -1.28
N ALA A 119 6.06 4.36 -1.14
CA ALA A 119 6.75 4.70 0.10
C ALA A 119 6.87 6.22 0.33
N PRO A 120 7.15 7.05 -0.70
CA PRO A 120 7.05 8.50 -0.58
C PRO A 120 5.58 8.97 -0.45
N PRO A 121 5.31 10.05 0.30
CA PRO A 121 3.98 10.67 0.32
C PRO A 121 3.61 11.23 -1.05
N VAL A 122 2.33 11.16 -1.39
CA VAL A 122 1.78 11.67 -2.65
C VAL A 122 0.82 12.81 -2.37
N ALA A 123 1.12 14.00 -2.88
CA ALA A 123 0.20 15.12 -2.84
C ALA A 123 -0.99 14.91 -3.79
N ALA A 124 -2.16 15.47 -3.45
CA ALA A 124 -3.37 15.36 -4.27
C ALA A 124 -3.16 15.77 -5.74
N ALA A 125 -2.43 16.85 -6.01
CA ALA A 125 -2.11 17.28 -7.37
C ALA A 125 -1.28 16.24 -8.15
N ARG A 126 -0.34 15.57 -7.47
CA ARG A 126 0.43 14.48 -8.06
C ARG A 126 -0.43 13.25 -8.32
N ALA A 127 -1.33 12.93 -7.39
CA ALA A 127 -2.29 11.84 -7.54
C ALA A 127 -3.23 12.05 -8.73
N SER A 128 -3.72 13.28 -8.96
CA SER A 128 -4.50 13.61 -10.16
C SER A 128 -3.69 13.38 -11.44
N ALA A 129 -2.42 13.80 -11.46
CA ALA A 129 -1.54 13.54 -12.62
C ALA A 129 -1.29 12.03 -12.85
N LEU A 130 -1.26 11.21 -11.78
CA LEU A 130 -1.17 9.75 -11.90
C LEU A 130 -2.45 9.15 -12.50
N VAL A 131 -3.63 9.66 -12.11
CA VAL A 131 -4.92 9.28 -12.71
C VAL A 131 -4.93 9.59 -14.20
N GLU A 132 -4.60 10.83 -14.59
CA GLU A 132 -4.56 11.26 -15.98
C GLU A 132 -3.61 10.38 -16.80
N ALA A 133 -2.38 10.18 -16.32
CA ALA A 133 -1.38 9.35 -16.99
C ALA A 133 -1.84 7.89 -17.16
N ALA A 134 -2.51 7.32 -16.14
CA ALA A 134 -3.02 5.95 -16.21
C ALA A 134 -4.14 5.81 -17.25
N THR A 135 -5.05 6.77 -17.32
CA THR A 135 -6.18 6.76 -18.28
C THR A 135 -5.76 7.00 -19.72
N ALA A 136 -4.60 7.60 -19.97
CA ALA A 136 -4.04 7.78 -21.30
C ALA A 136 -3.43 6.49 -21.91
N GLY A 137 -3.39 5.39 -21.15
CA GLY A 137 -2.83 4.12 -21.61
C GLY A 137 -3.64 3.48 -22.76
N LYS A 138 -2.94 3.02 -23.81
CA LYS A 138 -3.57 2.30 -24.92
C LYS A 138 -4.06 0.92 -24.47
N GLY A 139 -5.24 0.52 -24.95
CA GLY A 139 -5.80 -0.82 -24.66
C GLY A 139 -6.45 -0.95 -23.27
N CYS A 140 -6.55 0.15 -22.53
CA CYS A 140 -7.23 0.23 -21.25
C CYS A 140 -8.47 1.12 -21.36
N THR A 141 -9.55 0.75 -20.67
CA THR A 141 -10.76 1.54 -20.56
C THR A 141 -11.17 1.68 -19.10
N ALA A 142 -11.78 2.82 -18.74
CA ALA A 142 -12.40 2.97 -17.43
C ALA A 142 -13.78 2.28 -17.44
N PRO A 143 -14.04 1.30 -16.55
CA PRO A 143 -15.37 0.72 -16.45
C PRO A 143 -16.38 1.78 -15.96
N ALA A 144 -17.55 1.84 -16.61
CA ALA A 144 -18.58 2.79 -16.24
C ALA A 144 -19.10 2.51 -14.82
N GLY A 145 -19.22 3.56 -14.00
CA GLY A 145 -19.74 3.44 -12.62
C GLY A 145 -18.82 2.71 -11.65
N ALA A 146 -17.53 2.55 -11.97
CA ALA A 146 -16.56 1.96 -11.05
C ALA A 146 -16.54 2.75 -9.72
N PRO A 147 -16.66 2.07 -8.56
CA PRO A 147 -16.53 2.73 -7.27
C PRO A 147 -15.17 3.42 -7.12
N ALA A 148 -15.15 4.52 -6.37
CA ALA A 148 -13.91 5.22 -6.05
C ALA A 148 -13.04 4.34 -5.15
N TYR A 149 -11.72 4.40 -5.36
CA TYR A 149 -10.73 3.71 -4.53
C TYR A 149 -9.80 4.74 -3.91
N GLY A 150 -10.30 5.49 -2.92
CA GLY A 150 -9.68 6.72 -2.45
C GLY A 150 -9.98 7.93 -3.36
N THR A 151 -9.38 9.08 -3.07
CA THR A 151 -9.61 10.34 -3.81
C THR A 151 -8.34 11.19 -3.92
N PRO A 152 -7.87 11.52 -5.14
CA PRO A 152 -8.38 11.09 -6.44
C PRO A 152 -8.08 9.60 -6.73
N SER A 153 -8.84 8.99 -7.63
CA SER A 153 -8.70 7.58 -7.99
C SER A 153 -9.08 7.29 -9.45
N THR A 154 -8.71 6.11 -9.92
CA THR A 154 -9.09 5.57 -11.23
C THR A 154 -9.24 4.05 -11.18
N ALA A 155 -10.17 3.53 -11.97
CA ALA A 155 -10.32 2.12 -12.26
C ALA A 155 -10.08 1.90 -13.75
N LEU A 156 -9.36 0.83 -14.10
CA LEU A 156 -9.03 0.49 -15.48
C LEU A 156 -9.24 -1.00 -15.72
N VAL A 157 -9.74 -1.33 -16.91
CA VAL A 157 -9.77 -2.67 -17.49
C VAL A 157 -8.89 -2.64 -18.73
N CYS A 158 -7.80 -3.38 -18.69
CA CYS A 158 -6.85 -3.51 -19.81
C CYS A 158 -6.92 -4.93 -20.38
N ILE A 159 -6.93 -5.05 -21.70
CA ILE A 159 -6.88 -6.35 -22.39
C ILE A 159 -5.51 -6.51 -23.04
N THR A 160 -4.87 -7.65 -22.82
CA THR A 160 -3.58 -8.01 -23.45
C THR A 160 -3.62 -9.49 -23.82
N GLY A 161 -3.76 -9.77 -25.12
CA GLY A 161 -4.04 -11.13 -25.59
C GLY A 161 -5.33 -11.66 -24.96
N ASP A 162 -5.24 -12.85 -24.37
CA ASP A 162 -6.37 -13.52 -23.70
C ASP A 162 -6.49 -13.19 -22.21
N GLN A 163 -5.75 -12.19 -21.73
CA GLN A 163 -5.80 -11.73 -20.34
C GLN A 163 -6.49 -10.37 -20.19
N ARG A 164 -7.30 -10.28 -19.14
CA ARG A 164 -7.91 -9.06 -18.64
C ARG A 164 -7.24 -8.68 -17.32
N THR A 165 -6.69 -7.47 -17.25
CA THR A 165 -6.19 -6.87 -16.01
C THR A 165 -7.15 -5.78 -15.56
N ILE A 166 -7.76 -5.95 -14.40
CA ILE A 166 -8.56 -4.92 -13.72
C ILE A 166 -7.69 -4.29 -12.66
N SER A 167 -7.59 -2.95 -12.64
CA SER A 167 -6.81 -2.23 -11.63
C SER A 167 -7.59 -1.10 -11.00
N TYR A 168 -7.51 -0.97 -9.68
CA TYR A 168 -7.93 0.22 -8.95
C TYR A 168 -6.71 0.90 -8.34
N ARG A 169 -6.67 2.23 -8.44
CA ARG A 169 -5.57 3.04 -7.94
C ARG A 169 -6.11 4.33 -7.38
N GLY A 170 -5.66 4.74 -6.20
CA GLY A 170 -6.03 6.03 -5.68
C GLY A 170 -5.37 6.42 -4.38
N LEU A 171 -5.68 7.64 -3.97
CA LEU A 171 -5.07 8.30 -2.85
C LEU A 171 -5.91 8.15 -1.57
N PHE A 172 -5.29 7.66 -0.51
CA PHE A 172 -5.84 7.56 0.84
C PHE A 172 -4.98 8.45 1.76
N GLY A 173 -5.49 9.63 2.12
CA GLY A 173 -4.67 10.66 2.78
C GLY A 173 -3.53 11.13 1.85
N ASP A 174 -2.30 10.71 2.15
CA ASP A 174 -1.10 10.92 1.32
C ASP A 174 -0.45 9.60 0.85
N ALA A 175 -1.14 8.47 0.99
CA ALA A 175 -0.71 7.15 0.50
C ALA A 175 -1.41 6.81 -0.83
N TRP A 176 -0.61 6.65 -1.89
CA TRP A 176 -1.11 6.16 -3.18
C TRP A 176 -1.07 4.64 -3.21
N LEU A 177 -2.25 4.02 -3.18
CA LEU A 177 -2.44 2.57 -3.13
C LEU A 177 -2.98 2.07 -4.47
N ALA A 178 -2.46 0.94 -4.94
CA ALA A 178 -2.89 0.28 -6.14
C ALA A 178 -3.05 -1.22 -5.91
N CYS A 179 -4.03 -1.80 -6.60
CA CYS A 179 -4.31 -3.23 -6.62
C CYS A 179 -4.69 -3.63 -8.04
N THR A 180 -4.28 -4.83 -8.45
CA THR A 180 -4.61 -5.40 -9.76
C THR A 180 -5.04 -6.83 -9.62
N LEU A 181 -5.99 -7.23 -10.47
CA LEU A 181 -6.34 -8.62 -10.71
C LEU A 181 -6.24 -8.91 -12.21
N THR A 182 -5.38 -9.85 -12.57
CA THR A 182 -5.20 -10.35 -13.93
C THR A 182 -5.77 -11.76 -14.02
N VAL A 183 -6.69 -11.96 -14.97
CA VAL A 183 -7.43 -13.22 -15.19
C VAL A 183 -7.71 -13.41 -16.68
N GLY A 184 -8.09 -14.61 -17.10
CA GLY A 184 -8.48 -14.87 -18.49
C GLY A 184 -9.75 -14.12 -18.91
N VAL A 185 -9.86 -13.72 -20.19
CA VAL A 185 -11.01 -12.94 -20.73
C VAL A 185 -12.32 -13.72 -20.85
N ALA A 186 -12.29 -15.05 -20.65
CA ALA A 186 -13.42 -15.93 -20.89
C ALA A 186 -14.62 -15.71 -19.95
N ALA A 187 -14.39 -15.23 -18.73
CA ALA A 187 -15.48 -14.94 -17.80
C ALA A 187 -16.07 -13.53 -18.04
N ASP A 188 -17.29 -13.34 -17.53
CA ASP A 188 -17.99 -12.07 -17.63
C ASP A 188 -17.18 -10.90 -17.03
N GLN A 189 -17.23 -9.74 -17.69
CA GLN A 189 -16.45 -8.59 -17.27
C GLN A 189 -16.98 -7.97 -15.98
N ALA A 190 -18.30 -7.90 -15.78
CA ALA A 190 -18.86 -7.30 -14.58
C ALA A 190 -18.51 -8.15 -13.35
N ASP A 191 -18.59 -9.47 -13.47
CA ASP A 191 -18.18 -10.40 -12.41
C ASP A 191 -16.70 -10.25 -12.06
N GLN A 192 -15.82 -10.12 -13.06
CA GLN A 192 -14.39 -9.93 -12.85
C GLN A 192 -14.06 -8.56 -12.24
N VAL A 193 -14.77 -7.51 -12.62
CA VAL A 193 -14.64 -6.18 -12.02
C VAL A 193 -15.08 -6.21 -10.55
N SER A 194 -16.20 -6.86 -10.24
CA SER A 194 -16.69 -7.06 -8.87
C SER A 194 -15.68 -7.85 -8.02
N ARG A 195 -15.13 -8.95 -8.58
CA ARG A 195 -14.07 -9.74 -7.95
C ARG A 195 -12.80 -8.94 -7.66
N ALA A 196 -12.36 -8.12 -8.62
CA ALA A 196 -11.22 -7.23 -8.45
C ALA A 196 -11.50 -6.15 -7.39
N GLY A 197 -12.73 -5.64 -7.32
CA GLY A 197 -13.16 -4.70 -6.27
C GLY A 197 -13.00 -5.29 -4.87
N ARG A 198 -13.50 -6.52 -4.63
CA ARG A 198 -13.33 -7.20 -3.34
C ARG A 198 -11.88 -7.49 -2.99
N TRP A 199 -11.05 -7.83 -3.98
CA TRP A 199 -9.60 -7.94 -3.79
C TRP A 199 -9.00 -6.62 -3.29
N CYS A 200 -9.38 -5.51 -3.92
CA CYS A 200 -8.91 -4.18 -3.56
C CYS A 200 -9.39 -3.73 -2.17
N VAL A 201 -10.59 -4.11 -1.73
CA VAL A 201 -11.03 -3.87 -0.35
C VAL A 201 -10.12 -4.57 0.65
N ALA A 202 -9.87 -5.87 0.47
CA ALA A 202 -8.98 -6.63 1.36
C ALA A 202 -7.56 -6.03 1.41
N VAL A 203 -7.07 -5.51 0.28
CA VAL A 203 -5.78 -4.79 0.21
C VAL A 203 -5.84 -3.47 0.99
N ALA A 204 -6.88 -2.67 0.83
CA ALA A 204 -7.03 -1.41 1.54
C ALA A 204 -7.13 -1.62 3.05
N GLU A 205 -7.85 -2.65 3.50
CA GLU A 205 -7.96 -3.03 4.91
C GLU A 205 -6.62 -3.49 5.47
N ALA A 206 -5.92 -4.40 4.77
CA ALA A 206 -4.59 -4.86 5.16
C ALA A 206 -3.54 -3.74 5.24
N ALA A 207 -3.64 -2.77 4.33
CA ALA A 207 -2.74 -1.61 4.29
C ALA A 207 -3.13 -0.51 5.28
N SER A 208 -4.33 -0.53 5.86
CA SER A 208 -4.81 0.51 6.78
C SER A 208 -4.46 0.23 8.23
N VAL A 209 -4.47 1.28 9.06
CA VAL A 209 -4.65 1.11 10.51
C VAL A 209 -6.14 0.94 10.79
N GLN A 210 -6.51 -0.15 11.44
CA GLN A 210 -7.87 -0.28 11.96
C GLN A 210 -7.98 0.59 13.23
N PRO A 211 -9.03 1.41 13.39
CA PRO A 211 -9.30 2.02 14.68
C PRO A 211 -9.59 0.90 15.70
N SER A 212 -8.81 0.88 16.78
CA SER A 212 -9.02 0.01 17.95
C SER A 212 -10.34 0.31 18.66
#